data_AF-W6XQI0-F1
#
_entry.id   AF-W6XQI0-F1
#
_cell.length_a   1.000
_cell.length_b   1.000
_cell.length_c   1.000
_cell.angle_alpha   90.00
_cell.angle_beta   90.00
_cell.angle_gamma   90.00
#
_symmetry.space_group_name_H-M   'P 1'
#
loop_
_entity.id
_entity.type
_entity.pdbx_description
1 polymer ?
#
loop_
_entity_poly.entity_id
_entity_poly.type
_entity_poly.pdbx_seq_one_letter_code
_entity_poly.pdbx_strand_id
1 'polypeptide(L)'
;FIGFTEGDGSFIVSKDKIYFDITQSISDIQVLYYIKKELGFGKILMRKEGNRNVGVFYVSSKENFTRLIHIFNGNLCTHYKKEQFKV
;
A
#
# COMPACT_ATOMS: atom_id res chain seq x y z
N PHE A 1 2.18 -4.51 9.46
CA PHE A 1 2.19 -4.21 8.02
C PHE A 1 1.51 -5.32 7.20
N ILE A 2 2.02 -6.55 7.17
CA ILE A 2 1.44 -7.66 6.37
C ILE A 2 -0.07 -7.83 6.55
N GLY A 3 -0.57 -8.03 7.77
CA GLY A 3 -2.02 -8.17 8.01
C GLY A 3 -2.85 -6.96 7.56
N PHE A 4 -2.25 -5.76 7.58
CA PHE A 4 -2.89 -4.55 7.10
C PHE A 4 -2.96 -4.52 5.56
N THR A 5 -1.88 -4.95 4.90
CA THR A 5 -1.85 -5.16 3.44
C THR A 5 -2.85 -6.21 2.98
N GLU A 6 -3.03 -7.28 3.76
CA GLU A 6 -3.99 -8.35 3.49
C GLU A 6 -5.43 -7.81 3.47
N GLY A 7 -5.78 -6.93 4.41
CA GLY A 7 -7.09 -6.28 4.48
C GLY A 7 -7.27 -5.15 3.46
N ASP A 8 -6.41 -4.14 3.51
CA ASP A 8 -6.65 -2.84 2.87
C ASP A 8 -5.62 -2.48 1.78
N GLY A 9 -4.59 -3.31 1.57
CA GLY A 9 -3.55 -3.06 0.59
C GLY A 9 -3.98 -3.37 -0.84
N SER A 10 -3.61 -2.52 -1.80
CA SER A 10 -3.92 -2.69 -3.21
C SER A 10 -2.66 -2.64 -4.07
N PHE A 11 -2.55 -3.61 -4.99
CA PHE A 11 -1.52 -3.65 -6.02
C PHE A 11 -2.14 -3.22 -7.35
N ILE A 12 -1.68 -2.11 -7.90
CA ILE A 12 -2.25 -1.53 -9.12
C ILE A 12 -1.23 -1.58 -10.25
N VAL A 13 -1.61 -2.27 -11.32
CA VAL A 13 -0.90 -2.31 -12.60
C VAL A 13 -1.84 -1.75 -13.66
N SER A 14 -1.46 -0.61 -14.23
CA SER A 14 -2.17 0.05 -15.34
C SER A 14 -1.18 0.43 -16.42
N LYS A 15 -1.67 0.76 -17.64
CA LYS A 15 -0.82 1.07 -18.80
C LYS A 15 0.30 2.07 -18.50
N ASP A 16 0.02 3.09 -17.69
CA ASP A 16 0.94 4.19 -17.44
C ASP A 16 1.47 4.23 -15.99
N LYS A 17 0.92 3.43 -15.08
CA LYS A 17 1.22 3.52 -13.64
C LYS A 17 1.23 2.16 -12.98
N ILE A 18 2.29 1.94 -12.20
CA ILE A 18 2.43 0.80 -11.29
C ILE A 18 2.66 1.37 -9.89
N TYR A 19 1.79 1.02 -8.95
CA TYR A 19 1.89 1.45 -7.56
C TYR A 19 1.25 0.45 -6.60
N PHE A 20 1.70 0.50 -5.36
CA PHE A 20 1.04 -0.11 -4.22
C PHE A 20 0.48 0.98 -3.34
N ASP A 21 -0.74 0.82 -2.84
CA ASP A 21 -1.27 1.72 -1.83
C ASP A 21 -2.10 1.06 -0.73
N ILE A 22 -2.22 1.79 0.38
CA ILE A 22 -3.14 1.52 1.47
C ILE A 22 -3.91 2.81 1.71
N THR A 23 -5.23 2.75 1.57
CA THR A 23 -6.13 3.89 1.76
C THR A 23 -6.85 3.76 3.09
N GLN A 24 -6.93 4.86 3.84
CA GLN A 24 -7.69 4.92 5.09
C GLN A 24 -8.47 6.24 5.16
N SER A 25 -9.52 6.26 5.98
CA SER A 25 -10.19 7.52 6.32
C SER A 25 -9.18 8.53 6.86
N ILE A 26 -9.41 9.82 6.62
CA ILE A 26 -8.53 10.88 7.15
C ILE A 26 -8.45 10.87 8.68
N SER A 27 -9.49 10.37 9.36
CA SER A 27 -9.51 10.16 10.82
C SER A 27 -8.45 9.17 11.30
N ASP A 28 -7.96 8.31 10.42
CA ASP A 28 -7.05 7.20 10.71
C ASP A 28 -5.69 7.38 10.03
N ILE A 29 -5.40 8.60 9.55
CA ILE A 29 -4.17 8.90 8.81
C ILE A 29 -2.89 8.61 9.62
N GLN A 30 -2.96 8.65 10.95
CA GLN A 30 -1.87 8.28 11.85
C GLN A 30 -1.36 6.85 11.60
N VAL A 31 -2.24 5.92 11.21
CA VAL A 31 -1.86 4.54 10.89
C VAL A 31 -0.97 4.51 9.66
N LEU A 32 -1.28 5.33 8.65
CA LEU A 32 -0.48 5.43 7.43
C LEU A 32 0.89 6.05 7.71
N TYR A 33 0.95 7.09 8.55
CA TYR A 33 2.23 7.66 9.00
C TYR A 33 3.06 6.66 9.80
N TYR A 34 2.43 5.85 10.66
CA TYR A 34 3.11 4.78 11.38
C TYR A 34 3.69 3.75 10.40
N ILE A 35 2.90 3.26 9.43
CA ILE A 35 3.37 2.32 8.40
C ILE A 35 4.56 2.91 7.63
N LYS A 36 4.47 4.17 7.18
CA LYS A 36 5.56 4.85 6.48
C LYS A 36 6.83 4.92 7.34
N LYS A 37 6.69 5.24 8.64
CA LYS A 37 7.81 5.31 9.57
C LYS A 37 8.50 3.95 9.74
N GLU A 38 7.73 2.89 9.95
CA GLU A 38 8.25 1.54 10.15
C GLU A 38 8.94 0.98 8.89
N LEU A 39 8.42 1.31 7.70
CA LEU A 39 9.01 0.88 6.44
C LEU A 39 10.22 1.73 6.00
N GLY A 40 10.22 3.03 6.35
CA GLY A 40 11.26 3.97 5.95
C GLY A 40 11.22 4.37 4.46
N PHE A 41 10.10 4.14 3.76
CA PHE A 41 9.89 4.57 2.37
C PHE A 41 8.40 4.77 2.04
N GLY A 42 8.12 5.22 0.82
CA GLY A 42 6.77 5.59 0.39
C GLY A 42 6.40 7.02 0.79
N LYS A 43 5.21 7.47 0.38
CA LYS A 43 4.69 8.80 0.66
C LYS A 43 3.26 8.75 1.15
N ILE A 44 2.87 9.72 1.99
CA ILE A 44 1.48 9.94 2.37
C ILE A 44 0.91 10.98 1.43
N LEU A 45 -0.23 10.65 0.83
CA LEU A 45 -1.01 11.56 0.00
C LEU A 45 -2.36 11.78 0.68
N MET A 46 -2.90 13.00 0.57
CA MET A 46 -4.29 13.28 0.94
C MET A 46 -5.09 13.41 -0.36
N ARG A 47 -6.24 12.73 -0.42
CA ARG A 47 -7.12 12.74 -1.58
C ARG A 47 -8.56 12.92 -1.13
N LYS A 48 -9.39 13.37 -2.06
CA LYS A 48 -10.84 13.40 -1.89
C LYS A 48 -11.46 12.30 -2.74
N GLU A 49 -12.16 11.37 -2.10
CA GLU A 49 -12.91 10.30 -2.75
C GLU A 49 -14.40 10.58 -2.57
N GLY A 50 -15.02 11.15 -3.61
CA GLY A 50 -16.37 11.69 -3.54
C GLY A 50 -16.49 12.80 -2.49
N ASN A 51 -17.26 12.54 -1.44
CA ASN A 51 -17.46 13.48 -0.32
C ASN A 51 -16.55 13.21 0.88
N ARG A 52 -15.65 12.21 0.80
CA ARG A 52 -14.78 11.81 1.91
C ARG A 52 -13.35 12.25 1.64
N ASN A 53 -12.67 12.72 2.69
CA ASN A 53 -11.22 12.91 2.66
C ASN A 53 -10.55 11.62 3.13
N VAL A 54 -9.53 11.18 2.41
CA VAL A 54 -8.79 9.95 2.71
C VAL A 54 -7.29 10.23 2.71
N GLY A 55 -6.59 9.50 3.57
CA GLY A 55 -5.14 9.37 3.50
C GLY A 55 -4.78 8.15 2.65
N VAL A 56 -3.68 8.24 1.91
CA VAL A 56 -3.16 7.15 1.09
C VAL A 56 -1.66 6.99 1.35
N PHE A 57 -1.25 5.85 1.89
CA PHE A 57 0.14 5.43 1.84
C PHE A 57 0.42 4.88 0.45
N TYR A 58 1.27 5.57 -0.30
CA TYR A 58 1.51 5.30 -1.71
C TYR A 58 2.98 4.95 -1.94
N VAL A 59 3.22 3.82 -2.60
CA VAL A 59 4.54 3.34 -2.98
C VAL A 59 4.60 3.18 -4.49
N SER A 60 5.62 3.79 -5.08
CA SER A 60 5.97 3.65 -6.49
C SER A 60 7.49 3.69 -6.63
N SER A 61 7.98 3.43 -7.84
CA SER A 61 9.40 3.26 -8.21
C SER A 61 9.91 1.82 -8.08
N LYS A 62 10.81 1.46 -8.98
CA LYS A 62 11.44 0.13 -9.05
C LYS A 62 12.18 -0.23 -7.75
N GLU A 63 12.89 0.73 -7.17
CA GLU A 63 13.62 0.55 -5.92
C GLU A 63 12.68 0.19 -4.77
N ASN A 64 11.60 0.95 -4.57
CA ASN A 64 10.66 0.68 -3.50
C ASN A 64 9.89 -0.63 -3.71
N PHE A 65 9.59 -0.99 -4.96
CA PHE A 65 8.99 -2.28 -5.26
C PHE A 65 9.92 -3.45 -4.94
N THR A 66 11.22 -3.31 -5.19
CA THR A 66 12.20 -4.33 -4.77
C THR A 66 12.13 -4.56 -3.27
N ARG A 67 12.03 -3.48 -2.48
CA ARG A 67 11.86 -3.56 -1.02
C ARG A 67 10.53 -4.22 -0.63
N LEU A 68 9.42 -3.87 -1.28
CA LEU A 68 8.13 -4.50 -1.05
C LEU A 68 8.14 -6.00 -1.39
N ILE A 69 8.79 -6.41 -2.48
CA ILE A 69 8.92 -7.82 -2.87
C ILE A 69 9.63 -8.61 -1.77
N HIS A 70 10.74 -8.10 -1.22
CA HIS A 70 11.42 -8.75 -0.11
C HIS A 70 10.56 -8.85 1.16
N ILE A 71 9.69 -7.87 1.40
CA ILE A 71 8.76 -7.90 2.54
C ILE A 71 7.62 -8.89 2.32
N PHE A 72 7.07 -8.99 1.12
CA PHE A 72 5.88 -9.80 0.83
C PHE A 72 6.19 -11.26 0.50
N ASN A 73 7.33 -11.54 -0.14
CA ASN A 73 7.71 -12.90 -0.53
C ASN A 73 7.82 -13.81 0.70
N GLY A 74 6.93 -14.81 0.76
CA GLY A 74 6.84 -15.77 1.87
C GLY A 74 6.04 -15.27 3.08
N ASN A 75 5.69 -13.99 3.14
CA ASN A 75 4.96 -13.40 4.28
C ASN A 75 3.48 -13.16 4.00
N LEU A 76 3.04 -13.07 2.74
CA LEU A 76 1.61 -13.01 2.42
C LEU A 76 0.92 -14.32 2.86
N CYS A 77 -0.26 -14.18 3.45
CA CYS A 77 -1.01 -15.28 4.05
C CYS A 77 -2.16 -15.72 3.14
N THR A 78 -3.02 -14.79 2.72
CA THR A 78 -4.27 -15.16 2.04
C THR A 78 -4.02 -15.51 0.57
N HIS A 79 -4.83 -16.43 0.06
CA HIS A 79 -4.79 -16.78 -1.36
C HIS A 79 -5.09 -15.55 -2.23
N TYR A 80 -6.11 -14.76 -1.85
CA TYR A 80 -6.49 -13.57 -2.58
C TYR A 80 -5.32 -12.58 -2.74
N LYS A 81 -4.60 -12.26 -1.67
CA LYS A 81 -3.50 -11.30 -1.73
C LYS A 81 -2.28 -11.86 -2.46
N LYS A 82 -2.01 -13.16 -2.32
CA LYS A 82 -0.98 -13.86 -3.10
C LYS A 82 -1.24 -13.77 -4.60
N GLU A 83 -2.49 -13.98 -5.04
CA GLU A 83 -2.84 -13.87 -6.46
C GLU A 83 -2.71 -12.41 -6.94
N GLN A 84 -3.20 -11.43 -6.19
CA GLN A 84 -3.03 -10.01 -6.55
C GLN A 84 -1.55 -9.61 -6.70
N PHE A 85 -0.65 -10.17 -5.88
CA PHE A 85 0.77 -9.84 -5.90
C PHE A 85 1.55 -10.48 -7.07
N LYS A 86 1.01 -11.55 -7.68
CA LYS A 86 1.62 -12.20 -8.86
C LYS A 86 1.38 -11.42 -10.17
N VAL A 87 0.39 -10.53 -10.19
CA VAL A 87 -0.04 -9.77 -11.37
C VAL A 87 0.96 -8.68 -11.73
#